data_AF-A0A1H5IDS8-F1
#
_entry.id   AF-A0A1H5IDS8-F1
#
_cell.length_a   1.000
_cell.length_b   1.000
_cell.length_c   1.000
_cell.angle_alpha   90.00
_cell.angle_beta   90.00
_cell.angle_gamma   90.00
#
_symmetry.space_group_name_H-M   'P 1'
#
loop_
_entity.id
_entity.type
_entity.pdbx_description
1 polymer ?
#
loop_
_entity_poly.entity_id
_entity_poly.type
_entity_poly.pdbx_seq_one_letter_code
_entity_poly.pdbx_strand_id
1 'polypeptide(L)'
;MGARFEIGHANFVGYLTADRKALAPRADEHALADFLESLCERGTLISATEDTPDDWIAKIAYAAQRERKELPRSINKRDNRVLTSSEVSQRLDPLRTYFNGYDFYAMVLPSGSRQQDKASDQFFKKIAIGSRSRALILMPEWQHSDHLLQVVDPFPALRILAESPITPPAVVFWTSLGSSCVLPLAEAEHFFTYELRSPASAGLDTVHQLIVDRFIRNAASGKRGKRILHLSDLHFGTPEAARRRAWLKEQLARELSTVDRVVVTGDLFDNPEEPLRESFEEFRTDVENLTTKDLLVIPGNHDVRTHGTSFGPLGQNAKYVTDLRWDPVVVDEDLQAVFFSFNSCETEDFARGSVGDRQRLERSQLFDRNVRRRPELADFARIALVHHHPYAYDTAPSALYERIIARLFGNEERFVAFVDAEAFVKWCASRGVSLILHGHKHVPHLVSATVSVRGRRHEITVVGCGSTTGVGGRPMCYDIITMDPTTKRWNVLFYHDEEGDGSGFALQNVAIDLRS
;
A
#
# COMPACT_ATOMS: atom_id res chain seq x y z
N MET A 1 29.21 -0.19 -9.96
CA MET A 1 29.15 -0.02 -8.49
C MET A 1 27.95 -0.77 -7.96
N GLY A 2 27.97 -1.19 -6.70
CA GLY A 2 26.79 -1.77 -6.06
C GLY A 2 26.71 -1.51 -4.56
N ALA A 3 25.50 -1.66 -4.02
CA ALA A 3 25.25 -1.54 -2.59
C ALA A 3 24.23 -2.59 -2.12
N ARG A 4 24.51 -3.17 -0.96
CA ARG A 4 23.62 -3.99 -0.13
C ARG A 4 23.12 -3.13 1.03
N PHE A 5 21.90 -3.37 1.48
CA PHE A 5 21.29 -2.59 2.57
C PHE A 5 20.10 -3.35 3.13
N GLU A 6 19.66 -3.07 4.35
CA GLU A 6 18.42 -3.67 4.87
C GLU A 6 17.20 -3.18 4.09
N ILE A 7 16.23 -4.05 3.77
CA ILE A 7 15.04 -3.65 2.99
C ILE A 7 14.28 -2.43 3.60
N GLY A 8 14.31 -2.26 4.92
CA GLY A 8 13.73 -1.09 5.59
C GLY A 8 14.38 0.24 5.19
N HIS A 9 15.61 0.23 4.69
CA HIS A 9 16.34 1.40 4.20
C HIS A 9 16.10 1.69 2.71
N ALA A 10 15.26 0.91 2.02
CA ALA A 10 15.03 1.05 0.58
C ALA A 10 14.62 2.47 0.19
N ASN A 11 13.83 3.16 1.01
CA ASN A 11 13.36 4.50 0.68
C ASN A 11 14.48 5.55 0.76
N PHE A 12 15.43 5.41 1.68
CA PHE A 12 16.62 6.27 1.73
C PHE A 12 17.51 6.05 0.52
N VAL A 13 17.73 4.80 0.12
CA VAL A 13 18.49 4.47 -1.10
C VAL A 13 17.77 5.02 -2.35
N GLY A 14 16.44 4.86 -2.43
CA GLY A 14 15.61 5.45 -3.47
C GLY A 14 15.83 6.95 -3.57
N TYR A 15 15.76 7.67 -2.44
CA TYR A 15 16.05 9.10 -2.38
C TYR A 15 17.46 9.48 -2.85
N LEU A 16 18.49 8.73 -2.44
CA LEU A 16 19.87 9.00 -2.85
C LEU A 16 20.07 8.87 -4.37
N THR A 17 19.32 7.98 -5.02
CA THR A 17 19.36 7.73 -6.47
C THR A 17 18.36 8.54 -7.29
N ALA A 18 17.54 9.37 -6.64
CA ALA A 18 16.50 10.16 -7.25
C ALA A 18 17.02 11.40 -7.99
N ASP A 19 16.18 12.03 -8.81
CA ASP A 19 16.42 13.40 -9.30
C ASP A 19 16.59 14.37 -8.11
N ARG A 20 17.47 15.37 -8.27
CA ARG A 20 17.83 16.31 -7.19
C ARG A 20 16.65 17.12 -6.65
N LYS A 21 15.53 17.21 -7.36
CA LYS A 21 14.31 17.88 -6.90
C LYS A 21 13.39 16.99 -6.07
N ALA A 22 13.68 15.69 -5.96
CA ALA A 22 12.88 14.78 -5.14
C ALA A 22 12.91 15.19 -3.67
N LEU A 23 11.74 15.17 -3.03
CA LEU A 23 11.61 15.37 -1.59
C LEU A 23 12.13 14.14 -0.85
N ALA A 24 12.78 14.36 0.29
CA ALA A 24 13.21 13.25 1.15
C ALA A 24 11.99 12.66 1.86
N PRO A 25 11.98 11.35 2.13
CA PRO A 25 10.90 10.75 2.88
C PRO A 25 10.95 11.17 4.35
N ARG A 26 9.79 11.26 5.01
CA ARG A 26 9.73 11.26 6.47
C ARG A 26 10.27 9.91 6.97
N ALA A 27 10.95 9.95 8.11
CA ALA A 27 11.58 8.77 8.64
C ALA A 27 11.76 8.83 10.15
N ASP A 28 11.99 7.66 10.74
CA ASP A 28 12.48 7.57 12.10
C ASP A 28 13.93 8.04 12.22
N GLU A 29 14.22 8.78 13.28
CA GLU A 29 15.59 9.21 13.60
C GLU A 29 16.53 8.01 13.77
N HIS A 30 16.08 6.94 14.44
CA HIS A 30 16.87 5.71 14.56
C HIS A 30 17.08 5.03 13.21
N ALA A 31 16.05 4.94 12.36
CA ALA A 31 16.21 4.29 11.05
C ALA A 31 17.20 5.06 10.16
N LEU A 32 17.19 6.40 10.21
CA LEU A 32 18.18 7.21 9.50
C LEU A 32 19.59 7.01 10.07
N ALA A 33 19.73 6.95 11.40
CA ALA A 33 21.00 6.70 12.07
C ALA A 33 21.57 5.32 11.71
N ASP A 34 20.74 4.27 11.79
CA ASP A 34 21.08 2.89 11.45
C ASP A 34 21.48 2.77 9.97
N PHE A 35 20.76 3.47 9.07
CA PHE A 35 21.13 3.54 7.65
C PHE A 35 22.52 4.17 7.44
N LEU A 36 22.79 5.33 8.05
CA LEU A 36 24.10 6.00 7.93
C LEU A 36 25.25 5.16 8.50
N GLU A 37 25.00 4.43 9.60
CA GLU A 37 25.96 3.48 10.16
C GLU A 37 26.22 2.32 9.20
N SER A 38 25.18 1.76 8.59
CA SER A 38 25.31 0.63 7.65
C SER A 38 26.19 0.96 6.44
N LEU A 39 26.20 2.22 5.97
CA LEU A 39 27.06 2.69 4.88
C LEU A 39 28.56 2.70 5.25
N CYS A 40 28.88 2.64 6.55
CA CYS A 40 30.25 2.56 7.05
C CYS A 40 30.73 1.10 7.22
N GLU A 41 29.83 0.12 7.12
CA GLU A 41 30.16 -1.30 7.32
C GLU A 41 30.83 -1.92 6.09
N ARG A 42 31.76 -2.86 6.33
CA ARG A 42 32.45 -3.57 5.25
C ARG A 42 31.49 -4.55 4.56
N GLY A 43 31.52 -4.56 3.24
CA GLY A 43 30.71 -5.47 2.40
C GLY A 43 29.34 -4.92 2.00
N THR A 44 28.89 -3.84 2.65
CA THR A 44 27.69 -3.07 2.25
C THR A 44 27.87 -2.48 0.86
N LEU A 45 29.01 -1.85 0.60
CA LEU A 45 29.31 -1.21 -0.68
C LEU A 45 30.31 -2.05 -1.47
N ILE A 46 30.12 -2.10 -2.79
CA ILE A 46 30.96 -2.86 -3.72
C ILE A 46 31.37 -1.93 -4.86
N SER A 47 32.68 -1.73 -5.02
CA SER A 47 33.24 -0.82 -6.01
C SER A 47 34.43 -1.44 -6.72
N ALA A 48 34.61 -1.11 -8.01
CA ALA A 48 35.85 -1.41 -8.72
C ALA A 48 36.99 -0.43 -8.38
N THR A 49 36.69 0.64 -7.62
CA THR A 49 37.65 1.66 -7.18
C THR A 49 38.12 1.45 -5.73
N GLU A 50 37.73 0.35 -5.09
CA GLU A 50 38.20 -0.03 -3.75
C GLU A 50 39.75 -0.05 -3.71
N ASP A 51 40.33 0.49 -2.64
CA ASP A 51 41.78 0.63 -2.45
C ASP A 51 42.52 1.48 -3.51
N THR A 52 41.80 2.28 -4.30
CA THR A 52 42.38 3.26 -5.24
C THR A 52 42.34 4.68 -4.66
N PRO A 53 43.10 5.66 -5.20
CA PRO A 53 42.99 7.06 -4.77
C PRO A 53 41.58 7.66 -4.95
N ASP A 54 40.73 7.05 -5.79
CA ASP A 54 39.34 7.42 -6.03
C ASP A 54 38.37 6.42 -5.39
N ASP A 55 38.70 5.93 -4.19
CA ASP A 55 37.89 4.97 -3.46
C ASP A 55 36.50 5.54 -3.12
N TRP A 56 35.51 5.04 -3.85
CA TRP A 56 34.11 5.41 -3.71
C TRP A 56 33.53 4.97 -2.36
N ILE A 57 33.96 3.81 -1.85
CA ILE A 57 33.52 3.24 -0.57
C ILE A 57 34.02 4.13 0.56
N ALA A 58 35.32 4.46 0.57
CA ALA A 58 35.91 5.32 1.59
C ALA A 58 35.28 6.72 1.62
N LYS A 59 34.97 7.29 0.45
CA LYS A 59 34.30 8.59 0.33
C LYS A 59 32.88 8.58 0.91
N ILE A 60 32.09 7.55 0.60
CA ILE A 60 30.74 7.39 1.16
C ILE A 60 30.82 7.18 2.67
N ALA A 61 31.68 6.29 3.14
CA ALA A 61 31.83 6.01 4.58
C ALA A 61 32.22 7.28 5.36
N TYR A 62 33.15 8.09 4.83
CA TYR A 62 33.53 9.37 5.43
C TYR A 62 32.35 10.35 5.49
N ALA A 63 31.60 10.51 4.39
CA ALA A 63 30.44 11.38 4.35
C ALA A 63 29.34 10.90 5.30
N ALA A 64 29.00 9.61 5.29
CA ALA A 64 27.98 9.03 6.15
C ALA A 64 28.34 9.16 7.64
N GLN A 65 29.61 8.89 8.00
CA GLN A 65 30.08 9.05 9.38
C GLN A 65 30.00 10.52 9.85
N ARG A 66 30.27 11.48 8.97
CA ARG A 66 30.12 12.91 9.29
C ARG A 66 28.68 13.25 9.60
N GLU A 67 27.75 12.88 8.72
CA GLU A 67 26.32 13.18 8.89
C GLU A 67 25.71 12.44 10.09
N ARG A 68 26.21 11.23 10.40
CA ARG A 68 25.81 10.45 11.57
C ARG A 68 26.17 11.12 12.90
N LYS A 69 27.30 11.82 12.97
CA LYS A 69 27.75 12.53 14.18
C LYS A 69 26.88 13.74 14.52
N GLU A 70 26.26 14.34 13.51
CA GLU A 70 25.36 15.49 13.66
C GLU A 70 23.93 15.06 14.08
N LEU A 71 23.60 13.77 14.02
CA LEU A 71 22.32 13.27 14.51
C LEU A 71 22.33 13.10 16.04
N PRO A 72 21.30 13.62 16.74
CA PRO A 72 21.13 13.37 18.16
C PRO A 72 21.13 11.88 18.48
N ARG A 73 21.78 11.50 19.59
CA ARG A 73 21.60 10.14 20.14
C ARG A 73 20.32 10.15 20.96
N SER A 74 19.25 9.59 20.41
CA SER A 74 18.08 9.30 21.23
C SER A 74 18.44 8.30 22.32
N ILE A 75 18.01 8.58 23.55
CA ILE A 75 18.35 7.79 24.74
C ILE A 75 17.43 6.55 24.84
N ASN A 76 16.30 6.52 24.12
CA ASN A 76 15.29 5.49 24.26
C ASN A 76 14.59 5.17 22.92
N LYS A 77 14.55 3.89 22.51
CA LYS A 77 13.89 3.44 21.26
C LYS A 77 12.38 3.75 21.21
N ARG A 78 11.72 3.96 22.35
CA ARG A 78 10.28 4.26 22.44
C ARG A 78 9.94 5.73 22.17
N ASP A 79 10.90 6.64 22.35
CA ASP A 79 10.76 8.07 22.03
C ASP A 79 11.39 8.35 20.65
N ASN A 80 11.19 7.44 19.69
CA ASN A 80 11.75 7.58 18.36
C ASN A 80 11.06 8.74 17.64
N ARG A 81 11.82 9.83 17.43
CA ARG A 81 11.32 11.03 16.81
C ARG A 81 11.10 10.81 15.32
N VAL A 82 9.94 11.20 14.82
CA VAL A 82 9.67 11.27 13.38
C VAL A 82 10.30 12.54 12.82
N LEU A 83 11.24 12.36 11.90
CA LEU A 83 11.92 13.42 11.17
C LEU A 83 11.09 13.90 9.98
N THR A 84 11.10 15.21 9.77
CA THR A 84 10.51 15.83 8.58
C THR A 84 11.37 15.61 7.34
N SER A 85 10.80 15.79 6.15
CA SER A 85 11.52 15.73 4.87
C SER A 85 12.78 16.63 4.87
N SER A 86 12.68 17.85 5.38
CA SER A 86 13.81 18.80 5.46
C SER A 86 14.94 18.30 6.37
N GLU A 87 14.62 17.67 7.49
CA GLU A 87 15.62 17.14 8.40
C GLU A 87 16.34 15.92 7.81
N VAL A 88 15.61 15.04 7.12
CA VAL A 88 16.19 13.90 6.41
C VAL A 88 17.06 14.38 5.24
N SER A 89 16.59 15.34 4.44
CA SER A 89 17.35 15.87 3.30
C SER A 89 18.66 16.53 3.75
N GLN A 90 18.65 17.31 4.83
CA GLN A 90 19.87 17.92 5.39
C GLN A 90 20.99 16.90 5.68
N ARG A 91 20.62 15.67 6.05
CA ARG A 91 21.58 14.59 6.33
C ARG A 91 21.94 13.76 5.11
N LEU A 92 20.99 13.54 4.20
CA LEU A 92 21.21 12.65 3.05
C LEU A 92 21.69 13.37 1.79
N ASP A 93 21.41 14.66 1.61
CA ASP A 93 21.85 15.45 0.45
C ASP A 93 23.37 15.39 0.19
N PRO A 94 24.24 15.48 1.21
CA PRO A 94 25.69 15.35 1.00
C PRO A 94 26.11 14.01 0.38
N LEU A 95 25.35 12.94 0.60
CA LEU A 95 25.62 11.60 0.06
C LEU A 95 25.15 11.46 -1.39
N ARG A 96 24.17 12.24 -1.83
CA ARG A 96 23.56 12.13 -3.17
C ARG A 96 24.57 12.23 -4.31
N THR A 97 25.67 12.96 -4.10
CA THR A 97 26.70 13.11 -5.15
C THR A 97 27.38 11.78 -5.52
N TYR A 98 27.35 10.78 -4.64
CA TYR A 98 27.97 9.47 -4.86
C TYR A 98 27.02 8.44 -5.48
N PHE A 99 25.71 8.69 -5.36
CA PHE A 99 24.64 7.79 -5.79
C PHE A 99 23.95 8.26 -7.07
N ASN A 100 24.30 9.43 -7.60
CA ASN A 100 23.76 9.98 -8.85
C ASN A 100 24.75 9.91 -10.01
N GLY A 101 24.26 10.18 -11.23
CA GLY A 101 25.07 10.24 -12.45
C GLY A 101 25.14 8.93 -13.23
N TYR A 102 24.32 7.94 -12.86
CA TYR A 102 24.16 6.69 -13.59
C TYR A 102 23.04 6.81 -14.62
N ASP A 103 23.15 6.06 -15.72
CA ASP A 103 22.11 6.03 -16.74
C ASP A 103 20.83 5.38 -16.22
N PHE A 104 21.01 4.34 -15.39
CA PHE A 104 19.93 3.63 -14.73
C PHE A 104 20.40 3.00 -13.41
N TYR A 105 19.40 2.56 -12.67
CA TYR A 105 19.54 1.86 -11.40
C TYR A 105 18.77 0.55 -11.47
N ALA A 106 19.25 -0.46 -10.75
CA ALA A 106 18.55 -1.74 -10.65
C ALA A 106 18.59 -2.24 -9.21
N MET A 107 17.43 -2.59 -8.65
CA MET A 107 17.30 -3.20 -7.33
C MET A 107 16.85 -4.65 -7.46
N VAL A 108 17.74 -5.58 -7.12
CA VAL A 108 17.51 -7.02 -7.17
C VAL A 108 16.84 -7.46 -5.86
N LEU A 109 15.54 -7.76 -5.91
CA LEU A 109 14.76 -8.26 -4.79
C LEU A 109 14.95 -9.79 -4.67
N PRO A 110 15.60 -10.29 -3.60
CA PRO A 110 15.79 -11.73 -3.41
C PRO A 110 14.48 -12.44 -3.05
N SER A 111 14.41 -13.76 -3.28
CA SER A 111 13.29 -14.66 -2.93
C SER A 111 13.04 -14.89 -1.43
N GLY A 112 13.85 -14.32 -0.53
CA GLY A 112 13.68 -14.43 0.93
C GLY A 112 14.10 -15.76 1.56
N SER A 113 14.28 -16.85 0.79
CA SER A 113 14.66 -18.16 1.36
C SER A 113 16.14 -18.24 1.77
N ARG A 114 16.43 -18.75 2.99
CA ARG A 114 17.79 -18.88 3.57
C ARG A 114 18.74 -19.77 2.75
N GLN A 115 18.22 -20.63 1.88
CA GLN A 115 19.04 -21.34 0.91
C GLN A 115 19.40 -20.36 -0.20
N GLN A 116 20.43 -19.55 0.07
CA GLN A 116 21.15 -18.65 -0.85
C GLN A 116 20.44 -18.53 -2.19
N ASP A 117 19.72 -17.43 -2.38
CA ASP A 117 19.18 -17.08 -3.69
C ASP A 117 20.34 -16.80 -4.66
N LYS A 118 20.99 -17.89 -5.07
CA LYS A 118 22.19 -17.89 -5.90
C LYS A 118 21.87 -17.25 -7.24
N ALA A 119 20.64 -17.36 -7.71
CA ALA A 119 20.20 -16.71 -8.93
C ALA A 119 20.23 -15.18 -8.78
N SER A 120 19.63 -14.64 -7.71
CA SER A 120 19.68 -13.19 -7.42
C SER A 120 21.12 -12.70 -7.20
N ASP A 121 21.94 -13.44 -6.45
CA ASP A 121 23.35 -13.09 -6.23
C ASP A 121 24.19 -13.13 -7.52
N GLN A 122 23.99 -14.16 -8.35
CA GLN A 122 24.66 -14.29 -9.65
C GLN A 122 24.22 -13.17 -10.58
N PHE A 123 22.92 -12.86 -10.61
CA PHE A 123 22.40 -11.76 -11.40
C PHE A 123 22.96 -10.42 -10.93
N PHE A 124 22.95 -10.14 -9.63
CA PHE A 124 23.54 -8.95 -9.03
C PHE A 124 25.01 -8.76 -9.46
N LYS A 125 25.83 -9.82 -9.38
CA LYS A 125 27.23 -9.77 -9.84
C LYS A 125 27.35 -9.57 -11.35
N LYS A 126 26.55 -10.30 -12.14
CA LYS A 126 26.53 -10.21 -13.61
C LYS A 126 26.19 -8.81 -14.08
N ILE A 127 25.15 -8.19 -13.53
CA ILE A 127 24.70 -6.85 -13.92
C ILE A 127 25.68 -5.77 -13.44
N ALA A 128 26.24 -5.89 -12.23
CA ALA A 128 27.24 -4.96 -11.71
C ALA A 128 28.52 -4.93 -12.54
N ILE A 129 28.96 -6.09 -13.07
CA ILE A 129 30.11 -6.17 -13.99
C ILE A 129 29.71 -5.69 -15.38
N GLY A 130 28.56 -6.13 -15.88
CA GLY A 130 28.11 -5.86 -17.24
C GLY A 130 27.77 -4.39 -17.51
N SER A 131 27.36 -3.64 -16.48
CA SER A 131 27.00 -2.22 -16.58
C SER A 131 28.20 -1.27 -16.59
N ARG A 132 29.41 -1.75 -16.25
CA ARG A 132 30.62 -0.92 -16.08
C ARG A 132 30.37 0.26 -15.11
N SER A 133 30.58 1.49 -15.55
CA SER A 133 30.33 2.72 -14.77
C SER A 133 28.94 3.33 -15.02
N ARG A 134 28.08 2.68 -15.83
CA ARG A 134 26.81 3.27 -16.30
C ARG A 134 25.62 3.00 -15.38
N ALA A 135 25.74 2.07 -14.43
CA ALA A 135 24.65 1.73 -13.51
C ALA A 135 25.13 1.51 -12.07
N LEU A 136 24.23 1.80 -11.12
CA LEU A 136 24.35 1.43 -9.72
C LEU A 136 23.37 0.29 -9.41
N ILE A 137 23.91 -0.81 -8.89
CA ILE A 137 23.15 -2.04 -8.63
C ILE A 137 22.93 -2.21 -7.14
N LEU A 138 21.69 -2.42 -6.77
CA LEU A 138 21.18 -2.38 -5.41
C LEU A 138 20.62 -3.77 -5.07
N MET A 139 20.87 -4.26 -3.85
CA MET A 139 20.34 -5.54 -3.41
C MET A 139 19.99 -5.48 -1.92
N PRO A 140 18.70 -5.39 -1.58
CA PRO A 140 18.30 -5.41 -0.19
C PRO A 140 18.55 -6.78 0.45
N GLU A 141 18.88 -6.76 1.74
CA GLU A 141 18.94 -7.92 2.60
C GLU A 141 17.65 -8.05 3.40
N TRP A 142 17.11 -9.28 3.45
CA TRP A 142 15.86 -9.57 4.12
C TRP A 142 16.08 -9.89 5.60
N GLN A 143 15.44 -9.13 6.46
CA GLN A 143 15.03 -9.64 7.76
C GLN A 143 13.70 -10.38 7.54
N HIS A 144 13.63 -11.66 7.91
CA HIS A 144 12.40 -12.45 7.73
C HIS A 144 11.25 -11.76 8.48
N SER A 145 10.20 -11.37 7.75
CA SER A 145 9.03 -10.66 8.25
C SER A 145 7.79 -11.35 7.72
N ASP A 146 6.91 -11.78 8.62
CA ASP A 146 5.56 -12.26 8.27
C ASP A 146 4.63 -11.09 7.86
N HIS A 147 5.13 -9.85 7.92
CA HIS A 147 4.39 -8.62 7.66
C HIS A 147 4.71 -8.01 6.28
N LEU A 148 3.77 -7.23 5.77
CA LEU A 148 3.95 -6.41 4.57
C LEU A 148 5.05 -5.34 4.80
N LEU A 149 5.82 -5.05 3.75
CA LEU A 149 6.78 -3.95 3.78
C LEU A 149 6.00 -2.63 3.70
N GLN A 150 6.06 -1.82 4.76
CA GLN A 150 5.48 -0.48 4.78
C GLN A 150 6.54 0.57 4.43
N VAL A 151 6.20 1.46 3.49
CA VAL A 151 7.08 2.55 3.05
C VAL A 151 6.32 3.87 3.06
N VAL A 152 6.65 4.73 4.02
CA VAL A 152 6.13 6.10 4.12
C VAL A 152 6.82 7.00 3.11
N ASP A 153 6.07 7.86 2.44
CA ASP A 153 6.55 8.75 1.36
C ASP A 153 7.35 7.97 0.31
N PRO A 154 6.75 6.95 -0.33
CA PRO A 154 7.48 6.04 -1.18
C PRO A 154 8.08 6.78 -2.38
N PHE A 155 9.39 6.63 -2.54
CA PHE A 155 10.11 7.09 -3.72
C PHE A 155 9.45 6.55 -5.00
N PRO A 156 9.31 7.32 -6.09
CA PRO A 156 8.65 6.88 -7.31
C PRO A 156 9.06 5.51 -7.86
N ALA A 157 10.35 5.12 -7.79
CA ALA A 157 10.74 3.80 -8.25
C ALA A 157 10.33 2.66 -7.30
N LEU A 158 10.07 2.94 -6.02
CA LEU A 158 9.50 1.95 -5.10
C LEU A 158 7.97 1.88 -5.21
N ARG A 159 7.32 2.97 -5.65
CA ARG A 159 5.88 2.99 -5.91
C ARG A 159 5.47 1.94 -6.93
N ILE A 160 6.30 1.61 -7.92
CA ILE A 160 5.99 0.56 -8.91
C ILE A 160 5.77 -0.81 -8.26
N LEU A 161 6.44 -1.09 -7.14
CA LEU A 161 6.25 -2.33 -6.38
C LEU A 161 4.86 -2.40 -5.75
N ALA A 162 4.31 -1.26 -5.35
CA ALA A 162 2.94 -1.17 -4.86
C ALA A 162 1.92 -1.22 -6.01
N GLU A 163 2.22 -0.64 -7.18
CA GLU A 163 1.31 -0.65 -8.33
C GLU A 163 1.28 -1.98 -9.10
N SER A 164 2.36 -2.75 -9.02
CA SER A 164 2.55 -4.00 -9.76
C SER A 164 2.97 -5.11 -8.79
N PRO A 165 2.00 -5.79 -8.13
CA PRO A 165 2.29 -6.92 -7.26
C PRO A 165 3.17 -7.94 -7.97
N ILE A 166 4.25 -8.35 -7.30
CA ILE A 166 5.23 -9.27 -7.87
C ILE A 166 5.75 -10.22 -6.81
N THR A 167 6.04 -11.44 -7.22
CA THR A 167 6.69 -12.44 -6.36
C THR A 167 8.20 -12.36 -6.57
N PRO A 168 9.00 -12.11 -5.52
CA PRO A 168 10.46 -12.25 -5.60
C PRO A 168 10.87 -13.70 -5.94
N PRO A 169 11.97 -13.92 -6.70
CA PRO A 169 12.98 -12.94 -7.03
C PRO A 169 12.58 -12.06 -8.23
N ALA A 170 12.85 -10.77 -8.09
CA ALA A 170 12.42 -9.74 -9.03
C ALA A 170 13.46 -8.62 -9.11
N VAL A 171 13.36 -7.77 -10.13
CA VAL A 171 14.25 -6.62 -10.31
C VAL A 171 13.44 -5.38 -10.63
N VAL A 172 13.66 -4.33 -9.85
CA VAL A 172 13.13 -2.99 -10.12
C VAL A 172 14.19 -2.23 -10.90
N PHE A 173 13.83 -1.66 -12.06
CA PHE A 173 14.68 -0.77 -12.82
C PHE A 173 14.12 0.65 -12.80
N TRP A 174 14.98 1.65 -12.73
CA TRP A 174 14.57 3.05 -12.90
C TRP A 174 15.68 3.93 -13.45
N THR A 175 15.29 5.11 -13.92
CA THR A 175 16.19 6.18 -14.37
C THR A 175 15.98 7.44 -13.52
N SER A 176 16.94 8.37 -13.56
CA SER A 176 16.73 9.70 -13.00
C SER A 176 15.73 10.55 -13.80
N LEU A 177 15.33 10.10 -15.00
CA LEU A 177 14.32 10.76 -15.84
C LEU A 177 12.88 10.36 -15.45
N GLY A 178 12.72 9.43 -14.50
CA GLY A 178 11.46 9.11 -13.85
C GLY A 178 10.77 7.84 -14.33
N SER A 179 11.28 7.17 -15.37
CA SER A 179 10.73 5.87 -15.77
C SER A 179 11.16 4.79 -14.78
N SER A 180 10.23 3.89 -14.45
CA SER A 180 10.50 2.71 -13.63
C SER A 180 9.68 1.52 -14.10
N CYS A 181 10.21 0.31 -13.92
CA CYS A 181 9.50 -0.94 -14.16
C CYS A 181 9.95 -1.99 -13.14
N VAL A 182 9.14 -3.03 -12.96
CA VAL A 182 9.50 -4.20 -12.17
C VAL A 182 9.28 -5.46 -13.00
N LEU A 183 10.26 -6.35 -12.98
CA LEU A 183 10.27 -7.58 -13.78
C LEU A 183 10.63 -8.79 -12.91
N PRO A 184 10.03 -9.97 -13.14
CA PRO A 184 10.53 -11.21 -12.57
C PRO A 184 11.99 -11.43 -12.97
N LEU A 185 12.79 -12.09 -12.13
CA LEU A 185 14.24 -12.23 -12.36
C LEU A 185 14.60 -12.77 -13.76
N ALA A 186 13.86 -13.78 -14.25
CA ALA A 186 14.09 -14.38 -15.56
C ALA A 186 13.87 -13.37 -16.72
N GLU A 187 12.87 -12.50 -16.60
CA GLU A 187 12.61 -11.46 -17.59
C GLU A 187 13.60 -10.31 -17.47
N ALA A 188 13.97 -9.94 -16.25
CA ALA A 188 15.00 -8.94 -15.98
C ALA A 188 16.36 -9.33 -16.59
N GLU A 189 16.69 -10.63 -16.58
CA GLU A 189 17.89 -11.15 -17.24
C GLU A 189 17.89 -10.93 -18.75
N HIS A 190 16.75 -11.21 -19.39
CA HIS A 190 16.56 -10.98 -20.81
C HIS A 190 16.63 -9.48 -21.13
N PHE A 191 15.84 -8.68 -20.41
CA PHE A 191 15.76 -7.22 -20.56
C PHE A 191 17.14 -6.56 -20.43
N PHE A 192 17.91 -6.89 -19.39
CA PHE A 192 19.26 -6.35 -19.24
C PHE A 192 20.19 -6.75 -20.40
N THR A 193 20.17 -8.02 -20.80
CA THR A 193 21.11 -8.56 -21.78
C THR A 193 20.88 -7.98 -23.18
N TYR A 194 19.63 -7.81 -23.59
CA TYR A 194 19.27 -7.45 -24.97
C TYR A 194 18.86 -5.99 -25.14
N GLU A 195 18.31 -5.34 -24.11
CA GLU A 195 17.84 -3.95 -24.23
C GLU A 195 18.81 -2.97 -23.56
N LEU A 196 19.18 -3.20 -22.29
CA LEU A 196 19.98 -2.23 -21.53
C LEU A 196 21.49 -2.29 -21.80
N ARG A 197 22.03 -3.48 -22.09
CA ARG A 197 23.47 -3.65 -22.38
C ARG A 197 23.83 -3.27 -23.83
N SER A 198 22.87 -3.31 -24.75
CA SER A 198 23.07 -3.23 -26.19
C SER A 198 22.79 -1.88 -26.89
N PRO A 199 22.64 -0.70 -26.25
CA PRO A 199 22.52 0.52 -27.06
C PRO A 199 23.89 0.83 -27.69
N ALA A 200 24.02 0.48 -28.96
CA ALA A 200 25.09 0.93 -29.84
C ALA A 200 24.95 2.44 -30.10
N SER A 201 25.16 3.27 -29.08
CA SER A 201 25.23 4.72 -29.25
C SER A 201 26.69 5.15 -29.19
N ALA A 202 27.32 5.19 -30.36
CA ALA A 202 28.55 5.92 -30.57
C ALA A 202 28.31 7.41 -30.25
N GLY A 203 28.82 7.87 -29.10
CA GLY A 203 29.36 9.23 -28.99
C GLY A 203 28.69 10.25 -28.06
N LEU A 204 27.50 10.03 -27.49
CA LEU A 204 26.87 11.02 -26.58
C LEU A 204 26.11 10.36 -25.42
N ASP A 205 26.56 10.58 -24.18
CA ASP A 205 25.97 9.98 -22.97
C ASP A 205 24.50 10.35 -22.75
N THR A 206 24.10 11.58 -23.10
CA THR A 206 22.70 12.03 -22.98
C THR A 206 21.74 11.23 -23.88
N VAL A 207 22.20 10.81 -25.07
CA VAL A 207 21.37 10.02 -26.00
C VAL A 207 21.16 8.61 -25.43
N HIS A 208 22.19 8.03 -24.81
CA HIS A 208 22.08 6.72 -24.17
C HIS A 208 21.06 6.72 -23.03
N GLN A 209 21.10 7.72 -22.15
CA GLN A 209 20.17 7.83 -21.03
C GLN A 209 18.69 7.93 -21.48
N LEU A 210 18.41 8.68 -22.55
CA LEU A 210 17.06 8.78 -23.14
C LEU A 210 16.59 7.46 -23.76
N ILE A 211 17.48 6.69 -24.38
CA ILE A 211 17.18 5.36 -24.93
C ILE A 211 16.83 4.39 -23.80
N VAL A 212 17.65 4.36 -22.74
CA VAL A 212 17.42 3.51 -21.57
C VAL A 212 16.11 3.85 -20.87
N ASP A 213 15.79 5.14 -20.70
CA ASP A 213 14.52 5.59 -20.14
C ASP A 213 13.32 5.08 -20.94
N ARG A 214 13.41 5.15 -22.27
CA ARG A 214 12.37 4.63 -23.17
C ARG A 214 12.18 3.12 -23.02
N PHE A 215 13.25 2.34 -22.93
CA PHE A 215 13.14 0.89 -22.73
C PHE A 215 12.48 0.54 -21.40
N ILE A 216 12.89 1.20 -20.30
CA ILE A 216 12.28 0.99 -18.98
C ILE A 216 10.80 1.37 -19.00
N ARG A 217 10.45 2.51 -19.61
CA ARG A 217 9.05 2.94 -19.77
C ARG A 217 8.22 1.94 -20.57
N ASN A 218 8.77 1.39 -21.65
CA ASN A 218 8.08 0.40 -22.47
C ASN A 218 7.84 -0.90 -21.69
N ALA A 219 8.85 -1.37 -20.93
CA ALA A 219 8.71 -2.55 -20.07
C ALA A 219 7.63 -2.39 -18.99
N ALA A 220 7.39 -1.17 -18.51
CA ALA A 220 6.34 -0.90 -17.52
C ALA A 220 4.90 -1.02 -18.08
N SER A 221 4.71 -0.82 -19.39
CA SER A 221 3.38 -0.68 -19.99
C SER A 221 2.56 -1.98 -20.09
N GLY A 222 3.19 -3.14 -19.89
CA GLY A 222 2.55 -4.45 -20.10
C GLY A 222 1.97 -5.16 -18.87
N LYS A 223 2.16 -4.65 -17.65
CA LYS A 223 1.94 -5.45 -16.42
C LYS A 223 1.44 -4.65 -15.21
N ARG A 224 0.31 -3.96 -15.32
CA ARG A 224 -0.36 -3.39 -14.14
C ARG A 224 -1.26 -4.43 -13.48
N GLY A 225 -1.20 -4.49 -12.15
CA GLY A 225 -2.13 -5.30 -11.36
C GLY A 225 -3.57 -4.80 -11.49
N LYS A 226 -4.51 -5.62 -11.07
CA LYS A 226 -5.92 -5.28 -10.95
C LYS A 226 -6.11 -4.32 -9.77
N ARG A 227 -6.89 -3.26 -9.93
CA ARG A 227 -6.98 -2.15 -8.97
C ARG A 227 -8.38 -1.96 -8.42
N ILE A 228 -8.48 -1.87 -7.10
CA ILE A 228 -9.72 -1.59 -6.37
C ILE A 228 -9.56 -0.24 -5.67
N LEU A 229 -10.45 0.71 -5.95
CA LEU A 229 -10.58 1.92 -5.16
C LEU A 229 -11.45 1.61 -3.94
N HIS A 230 -10.92 1.80 -2.73
CA HIS A 230 -11.63 1.62 -1.49
C HIS A 230 -11.92 2.98 -0.86
N LEU A 231 -13.21 3.28 -0.72
CA LEU A 231 -13.76 4.44 -0.07
C LEU A 231 -14.50 4.00 1.20
N SER A 232 -14.69 4.91 2.15
CA SER A 232 -15.45 4.64 3.36
C SER A 232 -15.89 5.92 4.06
N ASP A 233 -16.93 5.82 4.88
CA ASP A 233 -17.32 6.89 5.81
C ASP A 233 -17.50 8.23 5.07
N LEU A 234 -18.39 8.21 4.08
CA LEU A 234 -18.73 9.35 3.21
C LEU A 234 -19.55 10.39 3.99
N HIS A 235 -20.45 9.95 4.86
CA HIS A 235 -21.31 10.78 5.71
C HIS A 235 -21.94 11.97 4.96
N PHE A 236 -22.57 11.70 3.80
CA PHE A 236 -23.36 12.72 3.13
C PHE A 236 -24.43 13.27 4.07
N GLY A 237 -24.50 14.60 4.18
CA GLY A 237 -25.30 15.31 5.18
C GLY A 237 -24.46 16.15 6.15
N THR A 238 -23.21 15.77 6.37
CA THR A 238 -22.28 16.56 7.20
C THR A 238 -21.81 17.84 6.50
N PRO A 239 -21.51 18.92 7.25
CA PRO A 239 -20.90 20.13 6.68
C PRO A 239 -19.58 19.86 5.95
N GLU A 240 -18.75 18.96 6.46
CA GLU A 240 -17.47 18.55 5.86
C GLU A 240 -17.71 17.91 4.49
N ALA A 241 -18.59 16.90 4.42
CA ALA A 241 -18.93 16.24 3.17
C ALA A 241 -19.51 17.23 2.15
N ALA A 242 -20.40 18.14 2.57
CA ALA A 242 -20.97 19.15 1.70
C ALA A 242 -19.91 20.08 1.08
N ARG A 243 -18.93 20.53 1.87
CA ARG A 243 -17.84 21.39 1.39
C ARG A 243 -16.85 20.66 0.48
N ARG A 244 -16.57 19.38 0.77
CA ARG A 244 -15.50 18.60 0.14
C ARG A 244 -15.96 17.75 -1.05
N ARG A 245 -17.27 17.55 -1.24
CA ARG A 245 -17.83 16.66 -2.29
C ARG A 245 -17.37 17.00 -3.71
N ALA A 246 -17.45 18.28 -4.10
CA ALA A 246 -17.05 18.71 -5.44
C ALA A 246 -15.56 18.45 -5.69
N TRP A 247 -14.73 18.77 -4.70
CA TRP A 247 -13.29 18.49 -4.73
C TRP A 247 -13.00 17.00 -4.82
N LEU A 248 -13.63 16.19 -3.96
CA LEU A 248 -13.49 14.74 -3.97
C LEU A 248 -13.83 14.17 -5.35
N LYS A 249 -14.93 14.61 -5.96
CA LYS A 249 -15.34 14.17 -7.30
C LYS A 249 -14.27 14.48 -8.35
N GLU A 250 -13.69 15.68 -8.34
CA GLU A 250 -12.62 16.05 -9.27
C GLU A 250 -11.36 15.20 -9.08
N GLN A 251 -10.99 14.93 -7.82
CA GLN A 251 -9.83 14.10 -7.52
C GLN A 251 -10.05 12.64 -7.90
N LEU A 252 -11.19 12.07 -7.52
CA LEU A 252 -11.54 10.69 -7.86
C LEU A 252 -11.66 10.51 -9.38
N ALA A 253 -12.16 11.48 -10.14
CA ALA A 253 -12.25 11.37 -11.60
C ALA A 253 -10.91 11.02 -12.28
N ARG A 254 -9.78 11.44 -11.70
CA ARG A 254 -8.43 11.10 -12.20
C ARG A 254 -8.09 9.63 -11.96
N GLU A 255 -8.45 9.12 -10.80
CA GLU A 255 -8.15 7.74 -10.39
C GLU A 255 -9.15 6.72 -10.97
N LEU A 256 -10.42 7.09 -11.11
CA LEU A 256 -11.51 6.20 -11.53
C LEU A 256 -11.27 5.55 -12.90
N SER A 257 -10.63 6.27 -13.83
CA SER A 257 -10.25 5.72 -15.14
C SER A 257 -9.19 4.63 -15.08
N THR A 258 -8.53 4.47 -13.93
CA THR A 258 -7.37 3.60 -13.74
C THR A 258 -7.64 2.44 -12.79
N VAL A 259 -8.87 2.30 -12.28
CA VAL A 259 -9.28 1.23 -11.37
C VAL A 259 -10.28 0.29 -12.02
N ASP A 260 -10.24 -0.98 -11.63
CA ASP A 260 -11.10 -2.04 -12.15
C ASP A 260 -12.39 -2.21 -11.32
N ARG A 261 -12.44 -1.67 -10.09
CA ARG A 261 -13.61 -1.76 -9.19
C ARG A 261 -13.57 -0.65 -8.15
N VAL A 262 -14.74 -0.20 -7.70
CA VAL A 262 -14.90 0.71 -6.57
C VAL A 262 -15.73 0.04 -5.48
N VAL A 263 -15.29 0.17 -4.23
CA VAL A 263 -15.93 -0.36 -3.03
C VAL A 263 -16.12 0.75 -2.02
N VAL A 264 -17.30 0.82 -1.38
CA VAL A 264 -17.59 1.71 -0.25
C VAL A 264 -17.96 0.91 0.99
N THR A 265 -17.17 1.01 2.06
CA THR A 265 -17.36 0.23 3.29
C THR A 265 -18.22 0.93 4.35
N GLY A 266 -19.39 1.42 3.97
CA GLY A 266 -20.42 1.94 4.89
C GLY A 266 -20.29 3.41 5.30
N ASP A 267 -21.28 3.85 6.07
CA ASP A 267 -21.53 5.24 6.47
C ASP A 267 -21.57 6.16 5.25
N LEU A 268 -22.50 5.82 4.34
CA LEU A 268 -22.75 6.51 3.09
C LEU A 268 -23.38 7.88 3.34
N PHE A 269 -24.25 7.96 4.35
CA PHE A 269 -24.90 9.19 4.80
C PHE A 269 -24.83 9.33 6.33
N ASP A 270 -24.96 10.55 6.82
CA ASP A 270 -24.84 10.90 8.26
C ASP A 270 -26.05 10.43 9.09
N ASN A 271 -27.20 10.21 8.45
CA ASN A 271 -28.43 9.75 9.09
C ASN A 271 -29.36 9.09 8.04
N PRO A 272 -30.20 8.10 8.39
CA PRO A 272 -31.07 7.42 7.42
C PRO A 272 -32.28 8.28 7.02
N GLU A 273 -32.04 9.21 6.11
CA GLU A 273 -33.01 10.18 5.59
C GLU A 273 -33.04 10.17 4.05
N GLU A 274 -34.25 10.24 3.46
CA GLU A 274 -34.45 10.17 2.00
C GLU A 274 -33.63 11.21 1.19
N PRO A 275 -33.53 12.50 1.59
CA PRO A 275 -32.71 13.45 0.84
C PRO A 275 -31.21 13.10 0.80
N LEU A 276 -30.70 12.49 1.88
CA LEU A 276 -29.30 12.07 1.94
C LEU A 276 -29.07 10.83 1.06
N ARG A 277 -30.05 9.93 1.00
CA ARG A 277 -30.06 8.81 0.06
C ARG A 277 -30.02 9.30 -1.39
N GLU A 278 -30.82 10.30 -1.76
CA GLU A 278 -30.78 10.88 -3.11
C GLU A 278 -29.40 11.48 -3.44
N SER A 279 -28.77 12.16 -2.48
CA SER A 279 -27.40 12.68 -2.65
C SER A 279 -26.37 11.56 -2.84
N PHE A 280 -26.51 10.45 -2.12
CA PHE A 280 -25.68 9.27 -2.32
C PHE A 280 -25.90 8.65 -3.70
N GLU A 281 -27.14 8.51 -4.16
CA GLU A 281 -27.47 7.95 -5.47
C GLU A 281 -26.91 8.80 -6.64
N GLU A 282 -26.86 10.12 -6.49
CA GLU A 282 -26.18 11.00 -7.44
C GLU A 282 -24.67 10.71 -7.48
N PHE A 283 -24.01 10.59 -6.32
CA PHE A 283 -22.60 10.24 -6.25
C PHE A 283 -22.32 8.85 -6.85
N ARG A 284 -23.16 7.86 -6.53
CA ARG A 284 -23.09 6.52 -7.11
C ARG A 284 -23.17 6.60 -8.64
N THR A 285 -24.16 7.31 -9.17
CA THR A 285 -24.34 7.48 -10.62
C THR A 285 -23.11 8.10 -11.27
N ASP A 286 -22.50 9.12 -10.64
CA ASP A 286 -21.27 9.72 -11.13
C ASP A 286 -20.10 8.70 -11.21
N VAL A 287 -19.91 7.90 -10.17
CA VAL A 287 -18.85 6.89 -10.11
C VAL A 287 -19.09 5.75 -11.11
N GLU A 288 -20.32 5.24 -11.18
CA GLU A 288 -20.70 4.14 -12.08
C GLU A 288 -20.58 4.57 -13.55
N ASN A 289 -20.91 5.83 -13.88
CA ASN A 289 -20.73 6.38 -15.22
C ASN A 289 -19.24 6.49 -15.63
N LEU A 290 -18.36 6.85 -14.68
CA LEU A 290 -16.93 7.02 -14.96
C LEU A 290 -16.15 5.70 -15.01
N THR A 291 -16.59 4.69 -14.24
CA THR A 291 -15.92 3.38 -14.17
C THR A 291 -16.55 2.32 -15.05
N THR A 292 -17.76 2.57 -15.57
CA THR A 292 -18.58 1.62 -16.33
C THR A 292 -18.92 0.33 -15.57
N LYS A 293 -18.81 0.36 -14.23
CA LYS A 293 -19.08 -0.77 -13.34
C LYS A 293 -19.89 -0.32 -12.13
N ASP A 294 -20.75 -1.21 -11.66
CA ASP A 294 -21.56 -0.97 -10.47
C ASP A 294 -20.68 -0.74 -9.23
N LEU A 295 -21.10 0.22 -8.40
CA LEU A 295 -20.45 0.55 -7.14
C LEU A 295 -20.83 -0.50 -6.08
N LEU A 296 -19.83 -1.18 -5.52
CA LEU A 296 -20.06 -2.13 -4.43
C LEU A 296 -20.14 -1.38 -3.11
N VAL A 297 -21.22 -1.61 -2.38
CA VAL A 297 -21.45 -0.95 -1.10
C VAL A 297 -21.85 -1.96 -0.05
N ILE A 298 -21.57 -1.62 1.20
CA ILE A 298 -22.17 -2.26 2.38
C ILE A 298 -22.69 -1.16 3.31
N PRO A 299 -23.69 -1.44 4.15
CA PRO A 299 -24.16 -0.47 5.13
C PRO A 299 -23.15 -0.28 6.28
N GLY A 300 -23.05 0.95 6.76
CA GLY A 300 -22.48 1.34 8.05
C GLY A 300 -23.54 1.65 9.10
N ASN A 301 -23.12 2.07 10.30
CA ASN A 301 -24.07 2.28 11.40
C ASN A 301 -24.94 3.52 11.17
N HIS A 302 -24.42 4.60 10.57
CA HIS A 302 -25.24 5.77 10.23
C HIS A 302 -26.24 5.51 9.10
N ASP A 303 -25.99 4.47 8.29
CA ASP A 303 -26.89 4.08 7.22
C ASP A 303 -28.18 3.40 7.71
N VAL A 304 -28.12 2.85 8.92
CA VAL A 304 -29.16 1.98 9.48
C VAL A 304 -29.70 2.52 10.81
N ARG A 305 -28.88 3.27 11.55
CA ARG A 305 -29.18 3.72 12.90
C ARG A 305 -29.26 5.24 12.95
N THR A 306 -30.27 5.79 13.61
CA THR A 306 -30.39 7.25 13.80
C THR A 306 -29.20 7.77 14.61
N HIS A 307 -28.47 8.75 14.09
CA HIS A 307 -27.18 9.23 14.64
C HIS A 307 -26.14 8.12 14.86
N GLY A 308 -26.20 7.04 14.06
CA GLY A 308 -25.25 5.93 14.15
C GLY A 308 -25.40 5.05 15.39
N THR A 309 -26.46 5.20 16.19
CA THR A 309 -26.66 4.48 17.45
C THR A 309 -28.06 3.87 17.55
N SER A 310 -28.17 2.72 18.23
CA SER A 310 -29.45 2.07 18.53
C SER A 310 -29.49 1.51 19.94
N PHE A 311 -30.70 1.35 20.47
CA PHE A 311 -30.98 0.60 21.69
C PHE A 311 -32.11 -0.39 21.44
N GLY A 312 -31.78 -1.66 21.21
CA GLY A 312 -32.71 -2.65 20.68
C GLY A 312 -33.27 -2.22 19.31
N PRO A 313 -34.58 -2.42 19.03
CA PRO A 313 -35.18 -2.02 17.75
C PRO A 313 -35.38 -0.50 17.62
N LEU A 314 -35.23 0.27 18.71
CA LEU A 314 -35.38 1.72 18.68
C LEU A 314 -34.15 2.35 18.04
N GLY A 315 -34.41 3.19 17.03
CA GLY A 315 -33.36 3.87 16.26
C GLY A 315 -32.86 3.08 15.06
N GLN A 316 -33.33 1.85 14.81
CA GLN A 316 -32.99 1.09 13.60
C GLN A 316 -33.99 1.34 12.46
N ASN A 317 -33.49 1.43 11.23
CA ASN A 317 -34.30 1.58 10.03
C ASN A 317 -33.86 0.60 8.92
N ALA A 318 -34.42 -0.61 8.98
CA ALA A 318 -34.08 -1.69 8.05
C ALA A 318 -34.46 -1.41 6.58
N LYS A 319 -35.39 -0.46 6.31
CA LYS A 319 -35.76 -0.05 4.96
C LYS A 319 -34.56 0.48 4.17
N TYR A 320 -33.71 1.26 4.82
CA TYR A 320 -32.54 1.84 4.15
C TYR A 320 -31.54 0.74 3.77
N VAL A 321 -31.35 -0.30 4.59
CA VAL A 321 -30.49 -1.44 4.24
C VAL A 321 -30.97 -2.19 3.01
N THR A 322 -32.27 -2.42 2.86
CA THR A 322 -32.82 -3.14 1.70
C THR A 322 -32.69 -2.34 0.41
N ASP A 323 -32.70 -1.01 0.50
CA ASP A 323 -32.73 -0.12 -0.65
C ASP A 323 -31.32 0.24 -1.17
N LEU A 324 -30.25 -0.08 -0.42
CA LEU A 324 -28.86 0.29 -0.76
C LEU A 324 -28.24 -0.42 -1.96
N ARG A 325 -28.97 -1.30 -2.67
CA ARG A 325 -28.46 -2.10 -3.80
C ARG A 325 -27.11 -2.76 -3.48
N TRP A 326 -27.10 -3.64 -2.48
CA TRP A 326 -25.94 -4.42 -2.08
C TRP A 326 -26.24 -5.92 -2.09
N ASP A 327 -25.24 -6.72 -2.44
CA ASP A 327 -25.36 -8.17 -2.58
C ASP A 327 -24.48 -8.91 -1.56
N PRO A 328 -24.98 -9.98 -0.91
CA PRO A 328 -24.19 -10.77 0.04
C PRO A 328 -22.93 -11.41 -0.54
N VAL A 329 -22.97 -11.77 -1.83
CA VAL A 329 -21.86 -12.37 -2.58
C VAL A 329 -21.84 -11.79 -3.99
N VAL A 330 -20.79 -11.06 -4.33
CA VAL A 330 -20.56 -10.54 -5.68
C VAL A 330 -19.40 -11.27 -6.33
N VAL A 331 -19.58 -11.72 -7.56
CA VAL A 331 -18.52 -12.32 -8.38
C VAL A 331 -18.13 -11.31 -9.45
N ASP A 332 -16.85 -10.92 -9.45
CA ASP A 332 -16.26 -10.04 -10.46
C ASP A 332 -15.29 -10.85 -11.32
N GLU A 333 -15.72 -11.17 -12.54
CA GLU A 333 -14.95 -12.01 -13.47
C GLU A 333 -13.74 -11.27 -14.05
N ASP A 334 -13.86 -9.97 -14.33
CA ASP A 334 -12.77 -9.15 -14.85
C ASP A 334 -11.64 -8.99 -13.83
N LEU A 335 -12.02 -8.87 -12.55
CA LEU A 335 -11.11 -8.79 -11.43
C LEU A 335 -10.60 -10.16 -10.98
N GLN A 336 -11.29 -11.24 -11.39
CA GLN A 336 -11.11 -12.61 -10.88
C GLN A 336 -11.21 -12.68 -9.34
N ALA A 337 -12.24 -12.02 -8.78
CA ALA A 337 -12.45 -11.93 -7.35
C ALA A 337 -13.92 -12.19 -6.93
N VAL A 338 -14.09 -12.62 -5.69
CA VAL A 338 -15.38 -12.81 -5.03
C VAL A 338 -15.41 -11.95 -3.77
N PHE A 339 -16.41 -11.08 -3.68
CA PHE A 339 -16.65 -10.22 -2.53
C PHE A 339 -17.72 -10.85 -1.63
N PHE A 340 -17.41 -10.98 -0.35
CA PHE A 340 -18.34 -11.37 0.70
C PHE A 340 -18.75 -10.13 1.48
N SER A 341 -19.99 -9.69 1.29
CA SER A 341 -20.50 -8.45 1.88
C SER A 341 -21.24 -8.73 3.18
N PHE A 342 -20.92 -7.98 4.23
CA PHE A 342 -21.52 -8.14 5.56
C PHE A 342 -22.17 -6.85 6.03
N ASN A 343 -23.36 -6.98 6.62
CA ASN A 343 -23.94 -5.91 7.41
C ASN A 343 -23.49 -6.11 8.85
N SER A 344 -22.49 -5.35 9.30
CA SER A 344 -22.02 -5.44 10.67
C SER A 344 -22.87 -4.67 11.69
N CYS A 345 -23.97 -4.05 11.25
CA CYS A 345 -24.85 -3.24 12.09
C CYS A 345 -26.09 -4.00 12.62
N GLU A 346 -26.24 -5.30 12.31
CA GLU A 346 -27.51 -6.03 12.51
C GLU A 346 -27.87 -6.29 13.98
N THR A 347 -26.92 -6.64 14.86
CA THR A 347 -27.25 -7.24 16.17
C THR A 347 -26.87 -6.42 17.38
N GLU A 348 -25.87 -5.53 17.26
CA GLU A 348 -25.31 -4.86 18.43
C GLU A 348 -25.94 -3.48 18.67
N ASP A 349 -25.96 -3.07 19.93
CA ASP A 349 -26.36 -1.71 20.33
C ASP A 349 -25.22 -0.70 20.13
N PHE A 350 -25.57 0.59 20.20
CA PHE A 350 -24.63 1.71 20.10
C PHE A 350 -23.91 1.76 18.74
N ALA A 351 -22.62 2.10 18.75
CA ALA A 351 -21.74 2.09 17.58
C ALA A 351 -20.98 0.76 17.44
N ARG A 352 -21.42 -0.31 18.12
CA ARG A 352 -20.78 -1.62 18.00
C ARG A 352 -21.30 -2.37 16.77
N GLY A 353 -20.48 -3.31 16.31
CA GLY A 353 -20.85 -4.19 15.23
C GLY A 353 -20.48 -5.63 15.47
N SER A 354 -21.11 -6.53 14.73
CA SER A 354 -20.79 -7.96 14.73
C SER A 354 -21.16 -8.56 13.38
N VAL A 355 -20.66 -9.75 13.10
CA VAL A 355 -21.20 -10.58 12.02
C VAL A 355 -21.75 -11.85 12.65
N GLY A 356 -23.05 -12.08 12.52
CA GLY A 356 -23.70 -13.27 13.05
C GLY A 356 -23.47 -14.53 12.22
N ASP A 357 -23.71 -15.70 12.82
CA ASP A 357 -23.62 -17.00 12.14
C ASP A 357 -24.55 -17.08 10.93
N ARG A 358 -25.78 -16.55 11.04
CA ARG A 358 -26.74 -16.53 9.95
C ARG A 358 -26.14 -15.93 8.67
N GLN A 359 -25.50 -14.77 8.76
CA GLN A 359 -24.84 -14.14 7.62
C GLN A 359 -23.70 -15.02 7.09
N ARG A 360 -22.80 -15.52 7.94
CA ARG A 360 -21.70 -16.42 7.54
C ARG A 360 -22.17 -17.68 6.81
N LEU A 361 -23.22 -18.34 7.32
CA LEU A 361 -23.81 -19.52 6.69
C LEU A 361 -24.44 -19.17 5.33
N GLU A 362 -25.19 -18.08 5.25
CA GLU A 362 -25.80 -17.61 4.01
C GLU A 362 -24.75 -17.37 2.91
N ARG A 363 -23.67 -16.62 3.22
CA ARG A 363 -22.58 -16.36 2.27
C ARG A 363 -21.90 -17.65 1.81
N SER A 364 -21.69 -18.59 2.74
CA SER A 364 -21.12 -19.90 2.43
C SER A 364 -22.01 -20.67 1.45
N GLN A 365 -23.32 -20.72 1.70
CA GLN A 365 -24.28 -21.44 0.85
C GLN A 365 -24.40 -20.81 -0.55
N LEU A 366 -24.43 -19.49 -0.64
CA LEU A 366 -24.49 -18.75 -1.91
C LEU A 366 -23.23 -19.00 -2.74
N PHE A 367 -22.05 -18.84 -2.14
CA PHE A 367 -20.80 -19.07 -2.86
C PHE A 367 -20.61 -20.54 -3.25
N ASP A 368 -20.92 -21.50 -2.37
CA ASP A 368 -20.84 -22.93 -2.71
C ASP A 368 -21.80 -23.30 -3.85
N ARG A 369 -22.98 -22.64 -3.94
CA ARG A 369 -23.90 -22.81 -5.07
C ARG A 369 -23.32 -22.25 -6.36
N ASN A 370 -22.65 -21.09 -6.30
CA ASN A 370 -21.99 -20.49 -7.44
C ASN A 370 -20.83 -21.38 -7.93
N VAL A 371 -19.98 -21.88 -7.03
CA VAL A 371 -18.87 -22.80 -7.37
C VAL A 371 -19.38 -24.11 -7.96
N ARG A 372 -20.48 -24.69 -7.43
CA ARG A 372 -21.08 -25.90 -8.02
C ARG A 372 -21.52 -25.71 -9.48
N ARG A 373 -21.95 -24.49 -9.83
CA ARG A 373 -22.35 -24.14 -11.21
C ARG A 373 -21.15 -23.75 -12.08
N ARG A 374 -20.14 -23.14 -11.47
CA ARG A 374 -18.97 -22.54 -12.09
C ARG A 374 -17.72 -22.86 -11.25
N PRO A 375 -17.11 -24.05 -11.45
CA PRO A 375 -16.00 -24.53 -10.62
C PRO A 375 -14.79 -23.60 -10.60
N GLU A 376 -14.54 -22.86 -11.68
CA GLU A 376 -13.46 -21.88 -11.82
C GLU A 376 -13.49 -20.76 -10.77
N LEU A 377 -14.66 -20.47 -10.20
CA LEU A 377 -14.80 -19.47 -9.13
C LEU A 377 -14.11 -19.88 -7.83
N ALA A 378 -13.79 -21.17 -7.66
CA ALA A 378 -12.99 -21.63 -6.54
C ALA A 378 -11.59 -21.02 -6.56
N ASP A 379 -11.06 -20.69 -7.73
CA ASP A 379 -9.72 -20.14 -7.90
C ASP A 379 -9.68 -18.61 -7.82
N PHE A 380 -10.83 -17.93 -7.76
CA PHE A 380 -10.87 -16.48 -7.63
C PHE A 380 -10.34 -16.02 -6.26
N ALA A 381 -9.78 -14.81 -6.24
CA ALA A 381 -9.42 -14.13 -5.01
C ALA A 381 -10.66 -13.86 -4.16
N ARG A 382 -10.53 -13.83 -2.83
CA ARG A 382 -11.68 -13.72 -1.92
C ARG A 382 -11.48 -12.56 -0.95
N ILE A 383 -12.44 -11.65 -0.96
CA ILE A 383 -12.39 -10.38 -0.22
C ILE A 383 -13.61 -10.32 0.68
N ALA A 384 -13.45 -9.94 1.95
CA ALA A 384 -14.58 -9.65 2.83
C ALA A 384 -14.74 -8.13 2.99
N LEU A 385 -15.98 -7.64 2.91
CA LEU A 385 -16.33 -6.25 3.13
C LEU A 385 -17.14 -6.16 4.42
N VAL A 386 -16.67 -5.34 5.37
CA VAL A 386 -17.37 -5.11 6.64
C VAL A 386 -17.14 -3.68 7.11
N HIS A 387 -18.16 -3.00 7.66
CA HIS A 387 -17.98 -1.61 8.07
C HIS A 387 -17.14 -1.49 9.36
N HIS A 388 -17.60 -2.12 10.44
CA HIS A 388 -16.87 -2.14 11.72
C HIS A 388 -15.54 -2.93 11.62
N HIS A 389 -14.51 -2.42 12.29
CA HIS A 389 -13.15 -2.96 12.25
C HIS A 389 -13.01 -4.30 13.03
N PRO A 390 -12.57 -5.40 12.41
CA PRO A 390 -12.43 -6.70 13.10
C PRO A 390 -11.17 -6.82 13.97
N TYR A 391 -10.26 -5.85 13.90
CA TYR A 391 -9.07 -5.77 14.75
C TYR A 391 -9.06 -4.45 15.52
N ALA A 392 -8.46 -4.46 16.71
CA ALA A 392 -8.28 -3.25 17.50
C ALA A 392 -7.24 -2.32 16.86
N TYR A 393 -7.40 -1.02 17.08
CA TYR A 393 -6.36 -0.03 16.80
C TYR A 393 -5.38 -0.04 17.98
N ASP A 394 -4.10 -0.25 17.71
CA ASP A 394 -3.09 -0.31 18.76
C ASP A 394 -2.90 1.05 19.46
N THR A 395 -2.87 1.02 20.79
CA THR A 395 -2.68 2.23 21.61
C THR A 395 -1.22 2.69 21.67
N ALA A 396 -0.29 1.89 21.13
CA ALA A 396 1.15 2.13 21.12
C ALA A 396 1.70 1.84 19.72
N PRO A 397 1.43 2.72 18.74
CA PRO A 397 1.81 2.52 17.34
C PRO A 397 3.31 2.26 17.19
N SER A 398 3.65 1.15 16.54
CA SER A 398 5.04 0.68 16.45
C SER A 398 5.64 0.89 15.07
N ALA A 399 4.81 0.88 14.02
CA ALA A 399 5.24 1.27 12.68
C ALA A 399 5.30 2.80 12.54
N LEU A 400 6.19 3.29 11.67
CA LEU A 400 6.33 4.72 11.39
C LEU A 400 5.00 5.32 10.89
N TYR A 401 4.33 4.65 9.96
CA TYR A 401 3.06 5.11 9.41
C TYR A 401 2.00 5.23 10.51
N GLU A 402 1.84 4.22 11.38
CA GLU A 402 0.90 4.26 12.50
C GLU A 402 1.18 5.43 13.47
N ARG A 403 2.45 5.76 13.72
CA ARG A 403 2.80 6.92 14.56
C ARG A 403 2.47 8.26 13.89
N ILE A 404 2.67 8.36 12.58
CA ILE A 404 2.27 9.54 11.79
C ILE A 404 0.75 9.68 11.84
N ILE A 405 0.02 8.59 11.63
CA ILE A 405 -1.43 8.52 11.76
C ILE A 405 -1.89 8.96 13.16
N ALA A 406 -1.32 8.40 14.23
CA ALA A 406 -1.71 8.78 15.60
C ALA A 406 -1.49 10.28 15.89
N ARG A 407 -0.49 10.91 15.26
CA ARG A 407 -0.26 12.36 15.38
C ARG A 407 -1.28 13.18 14.59
N LEU A 408 -1.66 12.73 13.39
CA LEU A 408 -2.60 13.43 12.51
C LEU A 408 -4.06 13.26 12.97
N PHE A 409 -4.43 12.08 13.46
CA PHE A 409 -5.81 11.70 13.76
C PHE A 409 -6.10 11.62 15.27
N GLY A 410 -5.07 11.66 16.13
CA GLY A 410 -5.18 11.49 17.58
C GLY A 410 -5.10 10.03 18.06
N ASN A 411 -4.99 9.83 19.38
CA ASN A 411 -5.05 8.50 19.99
C ASN A 411 -6.52 8.10 20.22
N GLU A 412 -6.89 6.90 19.76
CA GLU A 412 -8.29 6.48 19.74
C GLU A 412 -8.75 5.72 20.99
N GLU A 413 -10.04 5.85 21.29
CA GLU A 413 -10.70 5.11 22.37
C GLU A 413 -10.95 3.64 22.03
N ARG A 414 -10.77 2.79 23.05
CA ARG A 414 -10.96 1.32 23.06
C ARG A 414 -12.43 0.87 22.97
N PHE A 415 -13.41 1.76 23.10
CA PHE A 415 -14.75 1.38 23.52
C PHE A 415 -15.69 0.90 22.41
N VAL A 416 -15.27 1.01 21.15
CA VAL A 416 -16.01 0.42 20.02
C VAL A 416 -15.41 -0.94 19.67
N ALA A 417 -16.20 -1.98 19.86
CA ALA A 417 -15.77 -3.36 19.70
C ALA A 417 -16.56 -4.04 18.57
N PHE A 418 -15.82 -4.80 17.76
CA PHE A 418 -16.40 -5.82 16.90
C PHE A 418 -16.63 -7.08 17.74
N VAL A 419 -17.89 -7.34 18.05
CA VAL A 419 -18.30 -8.49 18.86
C VAL A 419 -18.06 -9.78 18.05
N ASP A 420 -17.43 -10.77 18.69
CA ASP A 420 -17.03 -12.05 18.09
C ASP A 420 -16.13 -11.93 16.84
N ALA A 421 -15.25 -10.93 16.81
CA ALA A 421 -14.28 -10.73 15.73
C ALA A 421 -13.47 -11.98 15.40
N GLU A 422 -13.07 -12.77 16.41
CA GLU A 422 -12.32 -14.01 16.22
C GLU A 422 -13.11 -15.04 15.39
N ALA A 423 -14.42 -15.19 15.62
CA ALA A 423 -15.26 -16.11 14.88
C ALA A 423 -15.40 -15.67 13.41
N PHE A 424 -15.55 -14.36 13.17
CA PHE A 424 -15.58 -13.80 11.83
C PHE A 424 -14.26 -14.02 11.08
N VAL A 425 -13.13 -13.66 11.69
CA VAL A 425 -11.79 -13.83 11.11
C VAL A 425 -11.46 -15.30 10.83
N LYS A 426 -11.79 -16.21 11.76
CA LYS A 426 -11.64 -17.66 11.53
C LYS A 426 -12.51 -18.17 10.39
N TRP A 427 -13.73 -17.65 10.25
CA TRP A 427 -14.57 -17.96 9.11
C TRP A 427 -13.93 -17.47 7.80
N CYS A 428 -13.46 -16.22 7.76
CA CYS A 428 -12.73 -15.67 6.61
C CYS A 428 -11.55 -16.56 6.20
N ALA A 429 -10.68 -16.91 7.15
CA ALA A 429 -9.55 -17.83 6.94
C ALA A 429 -10.02 -19.19 6.38
N SER A 430 -11.04 -19.80 6.99
CA SER A 430 -11.59 -21.09 6.57
C SER A 430 -12.17 -21.07 5.15
N ARG A 431 -12.66 -19.91 4.72
CA ARG A 431 -13.18 -19.65 3.38
C ARG A 431 -12.11 -19.12 2.44
N GLY A 432 -10.84 -19.08 2.84
CA GLY A 432 -9.73 -18.61 2.00
C GLY A 432 -9.83 -17.13 1.61
N VAL A 433 -10.50 -16.31 2.43
CA VAL A 433 -10.45 -14.84 2.33
C VAL A 433 -9.06 -14.40 2.74
N SER A 434 -8.41 -13.62 1.88
CA SER A 434 -7.05 -13.10 2.07
C SER A 434 -7.01 -11.58 2.30
N LEU A 435 -8.12 -10.89 2.04
CA LEU A 435 -8.26 -9.44 2.21
C LEU A 435 -9.58 -9.12 2.91
N ILE A 436 -9.54 -8.26 3.93
CA ILE A 436 -10.73 -7.68 4.57
C ILE A 436 -10.64 -6.15 4.47
N LEU A 437 -11.67 -5.53 3.91
CA LEU A 437 -11.79 -4.07 3.79
C LEU A 437 -12.82 -3.55 4.79
N HIS A 438 -12.48 -2.49 5.51
CA HIS A 438 -13.37 -1.87 6.51
C HIS A 438 -13.28 -0.34 6.63
N GLY A 439 -14.15 0.21 7.48
CA GLY A 439 -14.31 1.64 7.77
C GLY A 439 -14.52 1.93 9.26
N HIS A 440 -15.51 2.79 9.54
CA HIS A 440 -16.10 3.11 10.85
C HIS A 440 -15.25 4.01 11.76
N LYS A 441 -13.95 3.75 11.84
CA LYS A 441 -13.07 4.49 12.75
C LYS A 441 -12.60 5.82 12.20
N HIS A 442 -12.83 6.10 10.92
CA HIS A 442 -12.35 7.29 10.22
C HIS A 442 -10.82 7.48 10.31
N VAL A 443 -10.05 6.42 10.62
CA VAL A 443 -8.58 6.40 10.59
C VAL A 443 -8.09 5.27 9.69
N PRO A 444 -7.13 5.53 8.78
CA PRO A 444 -6.46 4.48 8.03
C PRO A 444 -5.85 3.41 8.94
N HIS A 445 -5.95 2.15 8.54
CA HIS A 445 -5.49 1.02 9.35
C HIS A 445 -4.99 -0.12 8.50
N LEU A 446 -3.95 -0.80 8.97
CA LEU A 446 -3.39 -1.95 8.28
C LEU A 446 -2.96 -3.01 9.29
N VAL A 447 -3.50 -4.21 9.13
CA VAL A 447 -3.09 -5.38 9.92
C VAL A 447 -2.72 -6.52 8.98
N SER A 448 -1.56 -7.15 9.21
CA SER A 448 -1.20 -8.45 8.65
C SER A 448 -1.42 -9.51 9.71
N ALA A 449 -2.43 -10.36 9.53
CA ALA A 449 -2.81 -11.36 10.50
C ALA A 449 -2.60 -12.78 9.97
N THR A 450 -1.92 -13.62 10.76
CA THR A 450 -1.87 -15.06 10.51
C THR A 450 -2.90 -15.79 11.36
N VAL A 451 -3.85 -16.46 10.71
CA VAL A 451 -4.93 -17.19 11.35
C VAL A 451 -4.76 -18.68 11.13
N SER A 452 -4.72 -19.46 12.21
CA SER A 452 -4.62 -20.91 12.12
C SER A 452 -6.00 -21.58 12.17
N VAL A 453 -6.37 -22.29 11.10
CA VAL A 453 -7.62 -23.06 11.00
C VAL A 453 -7.30 -24.48 10.57
N ARG A 454 -7.76 -25.47 11.35
CA ARG A 454 -7.54 -26.91 11.08
C ARG A 454 -6.07 -27.27 10.79
N GLY A 455 -5.14 -26.68 11.55
CA GLY A 455 -3.70 -26.91 11.41
C GLY A 455 -3.04 -26.25 10.20
N ARG A 456 -3.77 -25.43 9.42
CA ARG A 456 -3.23 -24.63 8.32
C ARG A 456 -3.17 -23.16 8.72
N ARG A 457 -2.06 -22.50 8.39
CA ARG A 457 -1.90 -21.04 8.55
C ARG A 457 -2.50 -20.34 7.32
N HIS A 458 -3.25 -19.27 7.57
CA HIS A 458 -3.84 -18.42 6.55
C HIS A 458 -3.40 -16.98 6.81
N GLU A 459 -2.83 -16.34 5.80
CA GLU A 459 -2.49 -14.92 5.86
C GLU A 459 -3.70 -14.08 5.43
N ILE A 460 -4.05 -13.08 6.23
CA ILE A 460 -5.13 -12.13 5.96
C ILE A 460 -4.58 -10.72 6.12
N THR A 461 -4.71 -9.93 5.06
CA THR A 461 -4.50 -8.48 5.11
C THR A 461 -5.82 -7.81 5.47
N VAL A 462 -5.81 -6.91 6.45
CA VAL A 462 -6.99 -6.12 6.84
C VAL A 462 -6.67 -4.65 6.66
N VAL A 463 -7.52 -3.94 5.92
CA VAL A 463 -7.33 -2.55 5.51
C VAL A 463 -8.53 -1.72 5.95
N GLY A 464 -8.28 -0.65 6.71
CA GLY A 464 -9.25 0.37 7.04
C GLY A 464 -8.96 1.64 6.25
N CYS A 465 -9.97 2.18 5.54
CA CYS A 465 -9.79 3.30 4.61
C CYS A 465 -9.53 4.67 5.28
N GLY A 466 -9.97 4.86 6.52
CA GLY A 466 -10.17 6.21 7.05
C GLY A 466 -11.52 6.78 6.63
N SER A 467 -11.64 8.11 6.55
CA SER A 467 -12.86 8.78 6.06
C SER A 467 -12.60 9.51 4.76
N THR A 468 -13.36 9.17 3.72
CA THR A 468 -13.19 9.75 2.39
C THR A 468 -13.57 11.22 2.31
N THR A 469 -14.47 11.69 3.16
CA THR A 469 -14.84 13.12 3.27
C THR A 469 -14.17 13.81 4.45
N GLY A 470 -13.40 13.07 5.27
CA GLY A 470 -12.66 13.60 6.41
C GLY A 470 -13.56 14.07 7.55
N VAL A 471 -14.54 13.24 7.91
CA VAL A 471 -15.56 13.52 8.92
C VAL A 471 -14.92 13.78 10.29
N GLY A 472 -15.51 14.73 11.04
CA GLY A 472 -14.98 15.13 12.35
C GLY A 472 -13.70 15.97 12.25
N GLY A 473 -13.48 16.64 11.11
CA GLY A 473 -12.29 17.48 10.88
C GLY A 473 -11.02 16.67 10.58
N ARG A 474 -11.16 15.40 10.22
CA ARG A 474 -10.06 14.52 9.88
C ARG A 474 -9.58 14.75 8.43
N PRO A 475 -8.36 14.32 8.08
CA PRO A 475 -7.91 14.20 6.70
C PRO A 475 -8.88 13.41 5.83
N MET A 476 -9.03 13.81 4.57
CA MET A 476 -9.76 12.99 3.59
C MET A 476 -8.87 11.82 3.17
N CYS A 477 -9.41 10.61 3.10
CA CYS A 477 -8.64 9.39 2.84
C CYS A 477 -9.29 8.51 1.76
N TYR A 478 -8.49 7.93 0.89
CA TYR A 478 -8.89 6.76 0.12
C TYR A 478 -7.71 5.81 -0.05
N ASP A 479 -8.02 4.54 -0.30
CA ASP A 479 -7.01 3.53 -0.58
C ASP A 479 -7.15 3.00 -2.00
N ILE A 480 -6.02 2.64 -2.60
CA ILE A 480 -5.98 1.85 -3.82
C ILE A 480 -5.33 0.52 -3.49
N ILE A 481 -6.08 -0.56 -3.63
CA ILE A 481 -5.58 -1.92 -3.50
C ILE A 481 -5.20 -2.40 -4.89
N THR A 482 -3.98 -2.93 -5.05
CA THR A 482 -3.58 -3.61 -6.28
C THR A 482 -3.40 -5.10 -6.03
N MET A 483 -3.83 -5.91 -6.99
CA MET A 483 -3.79 -7.36 -6.91
C MET A 483 -3.27 -7.97 -8.20
N ASP A 484 -2.43 -9.00 -8.08
CA ASP A 484 -2.22 -9.94 -9.17
C ASP A 484 -3.20 -11.12 -8.99
N PRO A 485 -4.17 -11.33 -9.90
CA PRO A 485 -5.17 -12.39 -9.75
C PRO A 485 -4.55 -13.80 -9.77
N THR A 486 -3.36 -13.96 -10.37
CA THR A 486 -2.66 -15.26 -10.46
C THR A 486 -2.05 -15.63 -9.12
N THR A 487 -1.32 -14.70 -8.51
CA THR A 487 -0.61 -14.93 -7.25
C THR A 487 -1.45 -14.59 -6.02
N LYS A 488 -2.57 -13.87 -6.20
CA LYS A 488 -3.48 -13.37 -5.14
C LYS A 488 -2.78 -12.52 -4.09
N ARG A 489 -1.68 -11.87 -4.50
CA ARG A 489 -0.93 -10.91 -3.68
C ARG A 489 -1.58 -9.56 -3.72
N TRP A 490 -1.53 -8.86 -2.59
CA TRP A 490 -2.17 -7.56 -2.41
C TRP A 490 -1.14 -6.53 -2.00
N ASN A 491 -1.16 -5.39 -2.66
CA ASN A 491 -0.50 -4.20 -2.16
C ASN A 491 -1.56 -3.13 -1.89
N VAL A 492 -1.23 -2.19 -1.01
CA VAL A 492 -2.13 -1.09 -0.65
C VAL A 492 -1.39 0.22 -0.77
N LEU A 493 -2.04 1.21 -1.40
CA LEU A 493 -1.58 2.59 -1.51
C LEU A 493 -2.55 3.47 -0.71
N PHE A 494 -2.03 4.19 0.28
CA PHE A 494 -2.82 5.04 1.18
C PHE A 494 -2.68 6.52 0.78
N TYR A 495 -3.78 7.14 0.38
CA TYR A 495 -3.81 8.54 -0.07
C TYR A 495 -4.56 9.42 0.90
N HIS A 496 -3.95 10.52 1.35
CA HIS A 496 -4.62 11.51 2.18
C HIS A 496 -4.51 12.92 1.59
N ASP A 497 -5.58 13.70 1.75
CA ASP A 497 -5.55 15.16 1.75
C ASP A 497 -5.55 15.59 3.23
N GLU A 498 -4.35 15.89 3.77
CA GLU A 498 -4.11 16.10 5.21
C GLU A 498 -4.91 17.29 5.76
N GLU A 499 -4.96 18.38 5.01
CA GLU A 499 -5.70 19.60 5.41
C GLU A 499 -7.19 19.50 5.02
N GLY A 500 -7.51 18.72 3.97
CA GLY A 500 -8.85 18.59 3.42
C GLY A 500 -9.42 19.95 2.98
N ASP A 501 -8.53 20.85 2.55
CA ASP A 501 -8.80 22.22 2.12
C ASP A 501 -8.66 22.39 0.60
N GLY A 502 -8.36 21.30 -0.12
CA GLY A 502 -8.10 21.32 -1.56
C GLY A 502 -6.62 21.34 -1.93
N SER A 503 -5.70 21.20 -0.97
CA SER A 503 -4.26 21.10 -1.24
C SER A 503 -3.87 19.84 -2.01
N GLY A 504 -4.68 18.77 -1.98
CA GLY A 504 -4.51 17.59 -2.83
C GLY A 504 -4.27 16.31 -2.05
N PHE A 505 -4.74 15.20 -2.63
CA PHE A 505 -4.37 13.88 -2.16
C PHE A 505 -2.92 13.58 -2.51
N ALA A 506 -2.12 13.28 -1.49
CA ALA A 506 -0.77 12.76 -1.64
C ALA A 506 -0.70 11.30 -1.19
N LEU A 507 0.14 10.51 -1.86
CA LEU A 507 0.44 9.14 -1.45
C LEU A 507 1.31 9.17 -0.20
N GLN A 508 0.77 8.72 0.92
CA GLN A 508 1.40 8.83 2.24
C GLN A 508 2.20 7.59 2.60
N ASN A 509 1.67 6.42 2.23
CA ASN A 509 2.26 5.14 2.56
C ASN A 509 1.90 4.10 1.50
N VAL A 510 2.77 3.11 1.34
CA VAL A 510 2.44 1.87 0.62
C VAL A 510 2.75 0.67 1.49
N ALA A 511 1.91 -0.35 1.38
CA ALA A 511 2.16 -1.66 1.95
C ALA A 511 2.33 -2.68 0.82
N ILE A 512 3.49 -3.34 0.78
CA ILE A 512 3.90 -4.20 -0.33
C ILE A 512 4.06 -5.64 0.17
N ASP A 513 3.38 -6.59 -0.48
CA ASP A 513 3.49 -8.01 -0.17
C ASP A 513 4.68 -8.66 -0.88
N LEU A 514 5.81 -8.72 -0.17
CA LEU A 514 7.04 -9.37 -0.62
C LEU A 514 7.31 -10.70 0.10
N ARG A 515 6.31 -11.25 0.79
CA ARG A 515 6.44 -12.51 1.56
C ARG A 515 6.65 -13.70 0.63
N SER A 516 7.47 -14.67 1.03
CA SER A 516 7.79 -15.87 0.22
C SER A 516 6.62 -16.84 0.09
#